data_AF-A0ABC8UE94-F1
#
_entry.id   AF-A0ABC8UE94-F1
#
_cell.length_a   1.000
_cell.length_b   1.000
_cell.length_c   1.000
_cell.angle_alpha   90.00
_cell.angle_beta   90.00
_cell.angle_gamma   90.00
#
_symmetry.space_group_name_H-M   'P 1'
#
loop_
_entity.id
_entity.type
_entity.pdbx_description
1 polymer ?
#
loop_
_entity_poly.entity_id
_entity_poly.type
_entity_poly.pdbx_seq_one_letter_code
_entity_poly.pdbx_strand_id
1 'polypeptide(L)'
;MVPENDMHMYYKKGIVYGYRAEERLEERDDVDGADDGIEVRHGGLRWRQLGFAVAHCKLDRRVANFMNVLCYQGVYRYALMEMGLDVSDIPIGMVSNVHLERCEELLLELLKRLKLMEAVGLKAEFYLVWNCVSVGHMYVAYALETVRDITVASYLIGDMTGPTIDDPLSKRYKKLGCSISSMEKGLNKYHMILTYLERTYEPIEVGDHFGRAIVCFDAAVEAAKYAFMAVDRPEGFLILAIVSLGEQVL
;
A
#
# COMPACT_ATOMS: atom_id res chain seq x y z
N MET A 1 -18.52 -1.77 28.20
CA MET A 1 -19.18 -0.88 27.23
C MET A 1 -18.24 -0.84 26.03
N VAL A 2 -18.58 -1.58 24.98
CA VAL A 2 -17.83 -1.60 23.71
C VAL A 2 -18.25 -0.33 22.96
N PRO A 3 -17.34 0.51 22.45
CA PRO A 3 -17.75 1.66 21.63
C PRO A 3 -18.50 1.14 20.40
N GLU A 4 -19.66 1.72 20.10
CA GLU A 4 -20.33 1.53 18.81
C GLU A 4 -19.37 2.08 17.73
N ASN A 5 -18.90 1.18 16.85
CA ASN A 5 -17.87 1.43 15.84
C ASN A 5 -18.46 2.09 14.58
N ASP A 6 -19.33 3.09 14.72
CA ASP A 6 -19.84 3.84 13.58
C ASP A 6 -18.87 4.96 13.25
N MET A 7 -17.99 4.70 12.28
CA MET A 7 -17.04 5.70 11.77
C MET A 7 -17.79 6.70 10.88
N HIS A 8 -18.28 7.78 11.47
CA HIS A 8 -18.88 8.88 10.71
C HIS A 8 -17.80 9.68 9.96
N MET A 9 -17.80 9.60 8.64
CA MET A 9 -16.84 10.32 7.80
C MET A 9 -17.31 11.76 7.55
N TYR A 10 -16.71 12.72 8.25
CA TYR A 10 -16.94 14.15 8.02
C TYR A 10 -16.10 14.62 6.84
N TYR A 11 -16.72 15.05 5.74
CA TYR A 11 -16.00 15.75 4.67
C TYR A 11 -16.62 17.09 4.35
N LYS A 12 -15.75 18.08 4.09
CA LYS A 12 -16.15 19.43 3.73
C LYS A 12 -16.04 19.58 2.22
N LYS A 13 -17.16 19.61 1.51
CA LYS A 13 -17.18 19.91 0.06
C LYS A 13 -17.02 21.42 -0.14
N GLY A 14 -15.78 21.88 -0.28
CA GLY A 14 -15.47 23.26 -0.65
C GLY A 14 -15.34 23.42 -2.16
N ILE A 15 -15.88 24.51 -2.72
CA ILE A 15 -15.38 25.04 -3.99
C ILE A 15 -14.13 25.85 -3.64
N VAL A 16 -13.00 25.49 -4.24
CA VAL A 16 -11.77 26.27 -4.12
C VAL A 16 -12.08 27.65 -4.71
N TYR A 17 -12.08 28.67 -3.84
CA TYR A 17 -12.47 30.08 -4.04
C TYR A 17 -13.99 30.40 -4.01
N GLY A 18 -14.55 30.59 -2.81
CA GLY A 18 -15.84 31.26 -2.61
C GLY A 18 -16.40 31.07 -1.20
N TYR A 19 -16.59 32.18 -0.46
CA TYR A 19 -17.14 32.18 0.90
C TYR A 19 -18.61 31.73 0.94
N ARG A 20 -18.84 30.41 1.01
CA ARG A 20 -19.96 29.75 1.69
C ARG A 20 -19.71 28.24 1.63
N ALA A 21 -19.29 27.66 2.74
CA ALA A 21 -19.25 26.21 2.90
C ALA A 21 -20.64 25.74 3.35
N GLU A 22 -21.28 24.85 2.59
CA GLU A 22 -22.38 24.04 3.10
C GLU A 22 -21.78 22.76 3.67
N GLU A 23 -21.90 22.56 4.98
CA GLU A 23 -21.62 21.27 5.62
C GLU A 23 -22.76 20.32 5.23
N ARG A 24 -22.42 19.19 4.62
CA ARG A 24 -23.36 18.11 4.35
C ARG A 24 -22.84 16.83 4.98
N LEU A 25 -23.65 16.26 5.86
CA LEU A 25 -23.50 14.90 6.36
C LEU A 25 -24.25 13.99 5.39
N GLU A 26 -23.53 13.15 4.66
CA GLU A 26 -24.12 12.05 3.90
C GLU A 26 -23.90 10.78 4.74
N GLU A 27 -24.94 10.33 5.43
CA GLU A 27 -24.95 9.00 6.05
C GLU A 27 -25.07 7.96 4.94
N ARG A 28 -24.04 7.11 4.81
CA ARG A 28 -24.12 5.86 4.06
C ARG A 28 -24.02 4.73 5.06
N ASP A 29 -24.93 3.76 4.94
CA ASP A 29 -24.86 2.54 5.72
C ASP A 29 -23.62 1.74 5.30
N ASP A 30 -22.75 1.42 6.26
CA ASP A 30 -21.62 0.50 6.05
C ASP A 30 -22.20 -0.92 5.96
N VAL A 31 -22.33 -1.43 4.73
CA VAL A 31 -22.89 -2.78 4.46
C VAL A 31 -21.83 -3.86 4.63
N ASP A 32 -20.56 -3.47 4.60
CA ASP A 32 -19.44 -4.33 4.99
C ASP A 32 -19.38 -4.30 6.51
N GLY A 33 -19.99 -5.30 7.16
CA GLY A 33 -20.03 -5.41 8.61
C GLY A 33 -18.64 -5.14 9.20
N ALA A 34 -18.60 -4.38 10.29
CA ALA A 34 -17.39 -4.11 11.07
C ALA A 34 -16.72 -5.44 11.45
N ASP A 35 -15.89 -5.94 10.55
CA ASP A 35 -15.30 -7.26 10.65
C ASP A 35 -14.29 -7.21 11.79
N ASP A 36 -14.11 -8.34 12.44
CA ASP A 36 -13.27 -8.58 13.62
C ASP A 36 -11.75 -8.31 13.43
N GLY A 37 -11.39 -7.58 12.37
CA GLY A 37 -10.07 -7.22 11.91
C GLY A 37 -9.34 -6.31 12.89
N ILE A 38 -8.42 -6.89 13.64
CA ILE A 38 -7.45 -6.11 14.41
C ILE A 38 -6.48 -5.46 13.43
N GLU A 39 -6.43 -4.13 13.47
CA GLU A 39 -5.54 -3.32 12.65
C GLU A 39 -4.09 -3.77 12.80
N VAL A 40 -3.37 -3.91 11.68
CA VAL A 40 -2.00 -4.45 11.64
C VAL A 40 -0.98 -3.65 12.46
N ARG A 41 -1.17 -2.33 12.63
CA ARG A 41 -0.34 -1.49 13.52
C ARG A 41 -0.38 -1.93 14.98
N HIS A 42 -1.43 -2.64 15.37
CA HIS A 42 -1.72 -3.07 16.74
C HIS A 42 -1.72 -4.59 16.89
N GLY A 43 -2.20 -5.31 15.87
CA GLY A 43 -2.27 -6.77 15.82
C GLY A 43 -0.98 -7.44 15.34
N GLY A 44 -0.15 -6.75 14.56
CA GLY A 44 1.12 -7.26 14.05
C GLY A 44 2.09 -7.70 15.14
N LEU A 45 3.14 -8.44 14.75
CA LEU A 45 4.22 -8.82 15.65
C LEU A 45 4.93 -7.57 16.17
N ARG A 46 5.26 -7.56 17.45
CA ARG A 46 6.10 -6.53 18.05
C ARG A 46 7.57 -6.85 17.81
N TRP A 47 8.41 -5.80 17.83
CA TRP A 47 9.87 -5.93 17.70
C TRP A 47 10.46 -7.05 18.58
N ARG A 48 10.01 -7.13 19.84
CA ARG A 48 10.47 -8.13 20.82
C ARG A 48 10.07 -9.56 20.48
N GLN A 49 9.02 -9.76 19.67
CA GLN A 49 8.53 -11.07 19.27
C GLN A 49 9.23 -11.60 18.02
N LEU A 50 9.83 -10.75 17.18
CA LEU A 50 10.36 -11.12 15.85
C LEU A 50 11.31 -12.31 15.89
N GLY A 51 12.29 -12.31 16.79
CA GLY A 51 13.26 -13.41 16.91
C GLY A 51 12.62 -14.72 17.37
N PHE A 52 11.72 -14.64 18.34
CA PHE A 52 11.01 -15.82 18.88
C PHE A 52 10.01 -16.40 17.87
N ALA A 53 9.29 -15.54 17.15
CA ALA A 53 8.33 -15.96 16.15
C ALA A 53 9.00 -16.81 15.06
N VAL A 54 10.17 -16.38 14.56
CA VAL A 54 10.95 -17.15 13.60
C VAL A 54 11.49 -18.44 14.21
N ALA A 55 11.99 -18.41 15.45
CA ALA A 55 12.57 -19.58 16.10
C ALA A 55 11.56 -20.73 16.32
N HIS A 56 10.30 -20.39 16.59
CA HIS A 56 9.21 -21.35 16.78
C HIS A 56 8.42 -21.65 15.50
N CYS A 57 8.77 -21.02 14.38
CA CYS A 57 8.09 -21.21 13.10
C CYS A 57 8.49 -22.54 12.44
N LYS A 58 7.50 -23.26 11.91
CA LYS A 58 7.70 -24.53 11.20
C LYS A 58 8.09 -24.36 9.72
N LEU A 59 8.00 -23.15 9.17
CA LEU A 59 8.41 -22.86 7.80
C LEU A 59 9.93 -22.93 7.64
N ASP A 60 10.40 -23.07 6.39
CA ASP A 60 11.81 -22.88 6.06
C ASP A 60 12.30 -21.54 6.62
N ARG A 61 13.52 -21.50 7.15
CA ARG A 61 14.03 -20.32 7.89
C ARG A 61 13.95 -19.03 7.06
N ARG A 62 14.22 -19.09 5.76
CA ARG A 62 14.15 -17.90 4.89
C ARG A 62 12.72 -17.46 4.66
N VAL A 63 11.80 -18.40 4.49
CA VAL A 63 10.36 -18.13 4.36
C VAL A 63 9.79 -17.59 5.68
N ALA A 64 10.20 -18.14 6.82
CA ALA A 64 9.83 -17.63 8.13
C ALA A 64 10.30 -16.19 8.34
N ASN A 65 11.56 -15.87 7.98
CA ASN A 65 12.08 -14.50 8.03
C ASN A 65 11.30 -13.56 7.11
N PHE A 66 10.96 -13.99 5.89
CA PHE A 66 10.15 -13.19 4.97
C PHE A 66 8.76 -12.91 5.56
N MET A 67 8.07 -13.93 6.07
CA MET A 67 6.79 -13.77 6.75
C MET A 67 6.90 -12.89 7.98
N ASN A 68 8.02 -12.94 8.70
CA ASN A 68 8.27 -12.11 9.88
C ASN A 68 8.34 -10.62 9.54
N VAL A 69 8.91 -10.26 8.39
CA VAL A 69 8.91 -8.87 7.89
C VAL A 69 7.49 -8.43 7.55
N LEU A 70 6.74 -9.24 6.79
CA LEU A 70 5.36 -8.92 6.43
C LEU A 70 4.44 -8.80 7.66
N CYS A 71 4.65 -9.65 8.66
CA CYS A 71 3.84 -9.67 9.88
C CYS A 71 4.27 -8.62 10.92
N TYR A 72 5.33 -7.85 10.67
CA TYR A 72 5.84 -6.86 11.63
C TYR A 72 5.00 -5.58 11.59
N GLN A 73 4.41 -5.21 12.74
CA GLN A 73 3.58 -4.00 12.84
C GLN A 73 4.33 -2.70 12.47
N GLY A 74 5.66 -2.68 12.63
CA GLY A 74 6.45 -1.48 12.42
C GLY A 74 6.51 -1.05 10.95
N VAL A 75 6.51 -2.00 10.00
CA VAL A 75 6.54 -1.68 8.56
C VAL A 75 5.35 -0.79 8.19
N TYR A 76 4.17 -1.12 8.71
CA TYR A 76 2.95 -0.39 8.44
C TYR A 76 2.89 0.98 9.11
N ARG A 77 3.39 1.09 10.35
CA ARG A 77 3.53 2.39 11.02
C ARG A 77 4.46 3.31 10.26
N TYR A 78 5.58 2.77 9.77
CA TYR A 78 6.53 3.54 8.97
C TYR A 78 5.92 4.01 7.66
N ALA A 79 5.25 3.13 6.91
CA ALA A 79 4.56 3.52 5.67
C ALA A 79 3.56 4.66 5.91
N LEU A 80 2.73 4.54 6.95
CA LEU A 80 1.76 5.58 7.31
C LEU A 80 2.42 6.87 7.78
N MET A 81 3.53 6.78 8.53
CA MET A 81 4.27 7.95 9.00
C MET A 81 4.89 8.73 7.83
N GLU A 82 5.47 8.04 6.85
CA GLU A 82 6.03 8.67 5.64
C GLU A 82 4.97 9.37 4.79
N MET A 83 3.75 8.85 4.80
CA MET A 83 2.60 9.46 4.14
C MET A 83 1.95 10.60 4.95
N GLY A 84 2.44 10.89 6.16
CA GLY A 84 1.82 11.84 7.07
C GLY A 84 0.44 11.40 7.59
N LEU A 85 0.17 10.09 7.55
CA LEU A 85 -1.11 9.46 7.93
C LEU A 85 -1.04 8.69 9.26
N ASP A 86 0.11 8.65 9.95
CA ASP A 86 0.22 7.98 11.25
C ASP A 86 -0.44 8.80 12.37
N VAL A 87 -1.77 8.82 12.34
CA VAL A 87 -2.63 9.41 13.37
C VAL A 87 -3.13 8.26 14.24
N SER A 88 -2.94 8.36 15.55
CA SER A 88 -3.35 7.32 16.52
C SER A 88 -4.88 7.17 16.60
N ASP A 89 -5.63 8.17 16.14
CA ASP A 89 -7.09 8.27 16.27
C ASP A 89 -7.87 7.78 15.04
N ILE A 90 -7.19 7.47 13.92
CA ILE A 90 -7.84 6.94 12.71
C ILE A 90 -7.55 5.44 12.65
N PRO A 91 -8.57 4.56 12.78
CA PRO A 91 -8.37 3.14 12.62
C PRO A 91 -8.27 2.81 11.12
N ILE A 92 -7.09 3.05 10.55
CA ILE A 92 -6.84 2.87 9.11
C ILE A 92 -7.15 1.43 8.68
N GLY A 93 -6.86 0.45 9.55
CA GLY A 93 -7.26 -0.95 9.34
C GLY A 93 -8.76 -1.25 9.41
N MET A 94 -9.60 -0.29 9.81
CA MET A 94 -11.07 -0.38 9.80
C MET A 94 -11.70 0.44 8.66
N VAL A 95 -10.88 1.00 7.77
CA VAL A 95 -11.38 1.67 6.56
C VAL A 95 -12.01 0.61 5.66
N SER A 96 -13.34 0.61 5.57
CA SER A 96 -14.11 -0.30 4.71
C SER A 96 -13.96 0.03 3.22
N ASN A 97 -14.41 -0.86 2.33
CA ASN A 97 -14.40 -0.59 0.89
C ASN A 97 -15.25 0.64 0.55
N VAL A 98 -16.34 0.89 1.29
CA VAL A 98 -17.21 2.05 1.09
C VAL A 98 -16.43 3.36 1.26
N HIS A 99 -15.59 3.44 2.31
CA HIS A 99 -14.72 4.59 2.54
C HIS A 99 -13.69 4.77 1.40
N LEU A 100 -13.07 3.67 0.97
CA LEU A 100 -12.05 3.67 -0.08
C LEU A 100 -12.61 4.03 -1.45
N GLU A 101 -13.79 3.52 -1.78
CA GLU A 101 -14.52 3.85 -3.01
C GLU A 101 -14.93 5.32 -3.01
N ARG A 102 -15.40 5.84 -1.87
CA ARG A 102 -15.77 7.26 -1.77
C ARG A 102 -14.56 8.18 -1.96
N CYS A 103 -13.42 7.84 -1.37
CA CYS A 103 -12.17 8.59 -1.59
C CYS A 103 -11.78 8.59 -3.08
N GLU A 104 -11.89 7.43 -3.75
CA GLU A 104 -11.64 7.33 -5.20
C GLU A 104 -12.62 8.17 -6.03
N GLU A 105 -13.92 8.13 -5.71
CA GLU A 105 -14.95 8.97 -6.36
C GLU A 105 -14.60 10.46 -6.29
N LEU A 106 -14.19 10.94 -5.10
CA LEU A 106 -13.84 12.34 -4.88
C LEU A 106 -12.59 12.74 -5.67
N LEU A 107 -11.58 11.87 -5.73
CA LEU A 107 -10.38 12.09 -6.55
C LEU A 107 -10.71 12.16 -8.04
N LEU A 108 -11.58 11.28 -8.52
CA LEU A 108 -12.06 11.29 -9.90
C LEU A 108 -12.91 12.53 -10.21
N GLU A 109 -13.74 13.00 -9.28
CA GLU A 109 -14.49 14.26 -9.42
C GLU A 109 -13.53 15.45 -9.55
N LEU A 110 -12.49 15.50 -8.73
CA LEU A 110 -11.48 16.55 -8.77
C LEU A 110 -10.68 16.52 -10.09
N LEU A 111 -10.30 15.34 -10.58
CA LEU A 111 -9.66 15.17 -11.89
C LEU A 111 -10.54 15.69 -13.03
N LYS A 112 -11.85 15.41 -13.00
CA LYS A 112 -12.80 15.91 -14.01
C LYS A 112 -12.87 17.44 -14.00
N ARG A 113 -12.89 18.06 -12.81
CA ARG A 113 -12.88 19.53 -12.68
C ARG A 113 -11.61 20.15 -13.23
N LEU A 114 -10.45 19.54 -12.99
CA LEU A 114 -9.18 19.99 -13.56
C LEU A 114 -9.19 19.97 -15.10
N LYS A 115 -9.65 18.86 -15.71
CA LYS A 115 -9.80 18.75 -17.17
C LYS A 115 -10.76 19.79 -17.76
N LEU A 116 -11.83 20.14 -17.04
CA LEU A 116 -12.75 21.20 -17.46
C LEU A 116 -12.08 22.59 -17.43
N MET A 117 -11.29 22.91 -16.40
CA MET A 117 -10.57 24.19 -16.32
C MET A 117 -9.58 24.35 -17.48
N GLU A 118 -8.91 23.25 -17.87
CA GLU A 118 -8.04 23.22 -19.06
C GLU A 118 -8.84 23.52 -20.34
N ALA A 119 -9.97 22.83 -20.52
CA ALA A 119 -10.82 22.98 -21.71
C ALA A 119 -11.42 24.38 -21.87
N VAL A 120 -11.73 25.07 -20.77
CA VAL A 120 -12.29 26.44 -20.77
C VAL A 120 -11.20 27.51 -20.92
N GLY A 121 -9.92 27.12 -20.99
CA GLY A 121 -8.81 28.03 -21.29
C GLY A 121 -8.30 28.84 -20.10
N LEU A 122 -8.64 28.45 -18.87
CA LEU A 122 -8.12 29.04 -17.62
C LEU A 122 -6.69 28.56 -17.35
N LYS A 123 -5.80 28.72 -18.33
CA LYS A 123 -4.45 28.12 -18.31
C LYS A 123 -3.64 28.49 -17.08
N ALA A 124 -3.60 29.76 -16.68
CA ALA A 124 -2.79 30.20 -15.55
C ALA A 124 -3.27 29.61 -14.21
N GLU A 125 -4.58 29.59 -13.98
CA GLU A 125 -5.20 29.00 -12.79
C GLU A 125 -5.09 27.47 -12.82
N PHE A 126 -5.28 26.86 -13.99
CA PHE A 126 -5.06 25.44 -14.19
C PHE A 126 -3.62 25.05 -13.87
N TYR A 127 -2.59 25.75 -14.37
CA TYR A 127 -1.19 25.41 -14.06
C TYR A 127 -0.85 25.58 -12.58
N LEU A 128 -1.39 26.61 -11.92
CA LEU A 128 -1.15 26.84 -10.49
C LEU A 128 -1.82 25.76 -9.64
N VAL A 129 -3.10 25.48 -9.90
CA VAL A 129 -3.85 24.43 -9.23
C VAL A 129 -3.24 23.07 -9.56
N TRP A 130 -2.98 22.78 -10.84
CA TRP A 130 -2.35 21.53 -11.30
C TRP A 130 -1.00 21.30 -10.65
N ASN A 131 -0.11 22.28 -10.51
CA ASN A 131 1.18 22.05 -9.84
C ASN A 131 1.03 21.78 -8.33
N CYS A 132 0.13 22.46 -7.63
CA CYS A 132 -0.16 22.16 -6.22
C CYS A 132 -0.87 20.81 -6.06
N VAL A 133 -1.74 20.48 -7.00
CA VAL A 133 -2.65 19.34 -6.94
C VAL A 133 -2.07 18.11 -7.61
N SER A 134 -1.13 18.16 -8.56
CA SER A 134 -0.53 16.98 -9.20
C SER A 134 0.45 16.30 -8.26
N VAL A 135 1.30 17.08 -7.59
CA VAL A 135 2.16 16.61 -6.50
C VAL A 135 1.29 16.06 -5.36
N GLY A 136 0.21 16.77 -5.02
CA GLY A 136 -0.76 16.33 -4.02
C GLY A 136 -1.60 15.11 -4.44
N HIS A 137 -2.02 14.99 -5.69
CA HIS A 137 -2.90 13.92 -6.21
C HIS A 137 -2.14 12.63 -6.38
N MET A 138 -0.91 12.68 -6.91
CA MET A 138 -0.08 11.49 -7.01
C MET A 138 0.21 10.95 -5.61
N TYR A 139 0.49 11.85 -4.66
CA TYR A 139 0.67 11.50 -3.25
C TYR A 139 -0.61 10.96 -2.61
N VAL A 140 -1.77 11.57 -2.86
CA VAL A 140 -3.06 11.13 -2.30
C VAL A 140 -3.55 9.83 -2.91
N ALA A 141 -3.36 9.61 -4.21
CA ALA A 141 -3.69 8.34 -4.87
C ALA A 141 -2.77 7.22 -4.39
N TYR A 142 -1.46 7.47 -4.29
CA TYR A 142 -0.51 6.53 -3.69
C TYR A 142 -0.86 6.20 -2.24
N ALA A 143 -1.21 7.22 -1.46
CA ALA A 143 -1.62 7.04 -0.07
C ALA A 143 -2.92 6.26 0.06
N LEU A 144 -3.89 6.50 -0.84
CA LEU A 144 -5.13 5.74 -0.89
C LEU A 144 -4.87 4.26 -1.20
N GLU A 145 -4.08 3.95 -2.22
CA GLU A 145 -3.71 2.56 -2.57
C GLU A 145 -2.91 1.89 -1.44
N THR A 146 -2.01 2.62 -0.79
CA THR A 146 -1.27 2.08 0.38
C THR A 146 -2.21 1.79 1.54
N VAL A 147 -3.20 2.65 1.81
CA VAL A 147 -4.23 2.38 2.83
C VAL A 147 -5.04 1.13 2.46
N ARG A 148 -5.43 0.96 1.18
CA ARG A 148 -6.11 -0.26 0.69
C ARG A 148 -5.28 -1.51 1.01
N ASP A 149 -4.00 -1.50 0.67
CA ASP A 149 -3.08 -2.61 0.91
C ASP A 149 -2.91 -2.90 2.41
N ILE A 150 -2.84 -1.87 3.25
CA ILE A 150 -2.75 -2.00 4.71
C ILE A 150 -4.03 -2.58 5.30
N THR A 151 -5.20 -2.21 4.78
CA THR A 151 -6.48 -2.77 5.20
C THR A 151 -6.53 -4.26 4.86
N VAL A 152 -6.16 -4.66 3.64
CA VAL A 152 -6.06 -6.08 3.25
C VAL A 152 -5.06 -6.84 4.14
N ALA A 153 -3.90 -6.24 4.39
CA ALA A 153 -2.90 -6.81 5.29
C ALA A 153 -3.43 -6.99 6.72
N SER A 154 -4.26 -6.06 7.21
CA SER A 154 -4.88 -6.15 8.54
C SER A 154 -5.80 -7.37 8.66
N TYR A 155 -6.61 -7.68 7.66
CA TYR A 155 -7.43 -8.91 7.66
C TYR A 155 -6.62 -10.20 7.58
N LEU A 156 -5.54 -10.18 6.77
CA LEU A 156 -4.65 -11.31 6.63
C LEU A 156 -3.93 -11.60 7.96
N ILE A 157 -3.34 -10.56 8.54
CA ILE A 157 -2.47 -10.61 9.71
C ILE A 157 -3.27 -10.73 11.02
N GLY A 158 -4.31 -9.92 11.22
CA GLY A 158 -5.13 -9.89 12.44
C GLY A 158 -4.31 -9.86 13.73
N ASP A 159 -4.83 -10.51 14.79
CA ASP A 159 -4.15 -10.58 16.08
C ASP A 159 -2.95 -11.53 16.09
N MET A 160 -1.77 -11.03 16.45
CA MET A 160 -0.57 -11.80 16.77
C MET A 160 0.02 -11.43 18.14
N THR A 161 -0.77 -10.82 19.02
CA THR A 161 -0.37 -10.52 20.41
C THR A 161 -0.25 -11.78 21.28
N GLY A 162 -0.79 -12.91 20.82
CA GLY A 162 -0.69 -14.21 21.48
C GLY A 162 0.74 -14.79 21.54
N PRO A 163 0.88 -15.96 22.19
CA PRO A 163 2.18 -16.63 22.36
C PRO A 163 2.83 -16.99 21.01
N THR A 164 4.12 -16.66 20.85
CA THR A 164 4.88 -17.00 19.63
C THR A 164 5.13 -18.50 19.47
N ILE A 165 5.05 -19.26 20.57
CA ILE A 165 5.21 -20.72 20.59
C ILE A 165 4.13 -21.45 19.79
N ASP A 166 2.97 -20.80 19.60
CA ASP A 166 1.84 -21.36 18.83
C ASP A 166 2.05 -21.25 17.31
N ASP A 167 3.23 -20.78 16.87
CA ASP A 167 3.60 -20.58 15.47
C ASP A 167 2.58 -19.73 14.68
N PRO A 168 2.39 -18.46 15.08
CA PRO A 168 1.48 -17.56 14.38
C PRO A 168 1.92 -17.31 12.93
N LEU A 169 3.22 -17.34 12.63
CA LEU A 169 3.74 -17.10 11.27
C LEU A 169 3.26 -18.17 10.28
N SER A 170 3.32 -19.46 10.62
CA SER A 170 2.77 -20.52 9.76
C SER A 170 1.27 -20.37 9.54
N LYS A 171 0.52 -19.90 10.55
CA LYS A 171 -0.92 -19.63 10.41
C LYS A 171 -1.19 -18.51 9.41
N ARG A 172 -0.42 -17.41 9.46
CA ARG A 172 -0.55 -16.30 8.50
C ARG A 172 -0.07 -16.67 7.10
N TYR A 173 0.99 -17.46 6.99
CA TYR A 173 1.43 -18.01 5.71
C TYR A 173 0.35 -18.85 5.03
N LYS A 174 -0.37 -19.70 5.77
CA LYS A 174 -1.50 -20.46 5.21
C LYS A 174 -2.62 -19.54 4.71
N LYS A 175 -2.93 -18.46 5.44
CA LYS A 175 -3.91 -17.46 4.99
C LYS A 175 -3.47 -16.73 3.72
N LEU A 176 -2.17 -16.54 3.50
CA LEU A 176 -1.66 -15.85 2.30
C LEU A 176 -2.05 -16.59 1.00
N GLY A 177 -2.29 -17.90 1.07
CA GLY A 177 -2.72 -18.70 -0.07
C GLY A 177 -1.67 -18.80 -1.19
N CYS A 178 -0.43 -18.40 -0.91
CA CYS A 178 0.67 -18.38 -1.87
C CYS A 178 1.81 -19.28 -1.41
N SER A 179 2.31 -20.13 -2.30
CA SER A 179 3.45 -21.01 -2.02
C SER A 179 4.75 -20.26 -2.22
N ILE A 180 5.54 -20.13 -1.16
CA ILE A 180 6.86 -19.47 -1.19
C ILE A 180 7.92 -20.51 -0.84
N SER A 181 8.92 -20.62 -1.70
CA SER A 181 10.08 -21.49 -1.49
C SER A 181 11.36 -20.69 -1.65
N SER A 182 12.34 -20.93 -0.78
CA SER A 182 13.66 -20.32 -0.92
C SER A 182 14.44 -20.99 -2.06
N MET A 183 15.27 -20.19 -2.75
CA MET A 183 16.13 -20.68 -3.83
C MET A 183 17.57 -20.85 -3.35
N GLU A 184 18.20 -21.95 -3.75
CA GLU A 184 19.62 -22.20 -3.51
C GLU A 184 20.51 -21.38 -4.46
N LYS A 185 21.62 -20.87 -3.95
CA LYS A 185 22.52 -19.97 -4.70
C LYS A 185 23.22 -20.64 -5.89
N GLY A 186 23.36 -21.96 -5.89
CA GLY A 186 24.03 -22.70 -6.95
C GLY A 186 23.15 -23.03 -8.17
N LEU A 187 21.87 -22.70 -8.14
CA LEU A 187 20.95 -23.00 -9.23
C LEU A 187 21.15 -22.02 -10.39
N ASN A 188 21.07 -22.51 -11.63
CA ASN A 188 21.18 -21.66 -12.82
C ASN A 188 20.15 -20.51 -12.80
N LYS A 189 18.92 -20.77 -12.35
CA LYS A 189 17.88 -19.75 -12.19
C LYS A 189 18.30 -18.61 -11.25
N TYR A 190 19.02 -18.91 -10.18
CA TYR A 190 19.53 -17.90 -9.25
C TYR A 190 20.58 -17.02 -9.93
N HIS A 191 21.51 -17.62 -10.67
CA HIS A 191 22.50 -16.87 -11.45
C HIS A 191 21.87 -16.00 -12.53
N MET A 192 20.84 -16.49 -13.22
CA MET A 192 20.10 -15.68 -14.20
C MET A 192 19.47 -14.43 -13.56
N ILE A 193 18.85 -14.58 -12.38
CA ILE A 193 18.26 -13.45 -11.64
C ILE A 193 19.34 -12.46 -11.20
N LEU A 194 20.48 -12.94 -10.68
CA LEU A 194 21.60 -12.06 -10.32
C LEU A 194 22.13 -11.29 -11.52
N THR A 195 22.35 -11.96 -12.64
CA THR A 195 22.81 -11.31 -13.88
C THR A 195 21.81 -10.27 -14.37
N TYR A 196 20.50 -10.54 -14.27
CA TYR A 196 19.46 -9.56 -14.60
C TYR A 196 19.56 -8.31 -13.70
N LEU A 197 19.68 -8.50 -12.39
CA LEU A 197 19.82 -7.39 -11.44
C LEU A 197 21.09 -6.55 -11.70
N GLU A 198 22.22 -7.19 -11.99
CA GLU A 198 23.50 -6.51 -12.25
C GLU A 198 23.51 -5.75 -13.59
N ARG A 199 22.87 -6.30 -14.62
CA ARG A 199 22.89 -5.72 -15.99
C ARG A 199 21.86 -4.64 -16.22
N THR A 200 20.80 -4.59 -15.41
CA THR A 200 19.68 -3.65 -15.59
C THR A 200 19.71 -2.51 -14.57
N TYR A 201 20.93 -2.14 -14.16
CA TYR A 201 21.20 -1.10 -13.18
C TYR A 201 21.25 0.31 -13.79
N GLU A 202 21.53 0.45 -15.09
CA GLU A 202 21.62 1.77 -15.72
C GLU A 202 20.24 2.46 -15.77
N PRO A 203 20.13 3.73 -15.35
CA PRO A 203 18.86 4.45 -15.34
C PRO A 203 18.32 4.66 -16.75
N ILE A 204 17.03 4.38 -16.96
CA ILE A 204 16.32 4.64 -18.22
C ILE A 204 15.26 5.71 -17.93
N GLU A 205 15.08 6.66 -18.84
CA GLU A 205 13.98 7.62 -18.75
C GLU A 205 12.65 6.89 -18.99
N VAL A 206 11.82 6.83 -17.94
CA VAL A 206 10.47 6.27 -18.01
C VAL A 206 9.48 7.39 -18.32
N GLY A 207 8.64 7.20 -19.33
CA GLY A 207 7.54 8.11 -19.61
C GLY A 207 6.45 8.03 -18.53
N ASP A 208 6.05 9.19 -18.02
CA ASP A 208 4.92 9.31 -17.10
C ASP A 208 3.60 9.10 -17.87
N HIS A 209 2.63 8.47 -17.21
CA HIS A 209 1.21 8.29 -17.59
C HIS A 209 0.83 6.90 -18.13
N PHE A 210 0.53 6.00 -17.19
CA PHE A 210 -0.26 4.80 -17.44
C PHE A 210 -1.68 4.96 -16.87
N GLY A 211 -2.68 4.39 -17.55
CA GLY A 211 -4.02 4.24 -16.97
C GLY A 211 -4.02 3.22 -15.83
N ARG A 212 -5.21 2.76 -15.40
CA ARG A 212 -5.31 1.67 -14.41
C ARG A 212 -4.73 0.38 -15.02
N ALA A 213 -3.53 0.01 -14.60
CA ALA A 213 -2.76 -1.11 -15.15
C ALA A 213 -1.78 -1.68 -14.12
N ILE A 214 -1.29 -2.90 -14.38
CA ILE A 214 -0.08 -3.41 -13.72
C ILE A 214 1.11 -2.82 -14.47
N VAL A 215 1.97 -2.10 -13.75
CA VAL A 215 3.19 -1.51 -14.31
C VAL A 215 4.36 -2.43 -14.00
N CYS A 216 5.14 -2.78 -15.03
CA CYS A 216 6.34 -3.59 -14.90
C CYS A 216 7.51 -2.87 -15.57
N PHE A 217 8.70 -3.02 -14.99
CA PHE A 217 9.95 -2.49 -15.52
C PHE A 217 10.86 -3.64 -15.92
N ASP A 218 11.49 -3.50 -17.09
CA ASP A 218 12.61 -4.33 -17.54
C ASP A 218 13.94 -3.91 -16.89
N ALA A 219 13.96 -2.75 -16.22
CA ALA A 219 15.07 -2.26 -15.42
C ALA A 219 14.83 -2.44 -13.91
N ALA A 220 15.71 -3.20 -13.24
CA ALA A 220 15.60 -3.43 -11.79
C ALA A 220 15.76 -2.15 -10.97
N VAL A 221 16.61 -1.21 -11.42
CA VAL A 221 16.82 0.08 -10.74
C VAL A 221 15.55 0.95 -10.75
N GLU A 222 14.77 0.92 -11.83
CA GLU A 222 13.53 1.68 -11.96
C GLU A 222 12.45 1.11 -11.05
N ALA A 223 12.29 -0.22 -11.04
CA ALA A 223 11.38 -0.88 -10.10
C ALA A 223 11.76 -0.62 -8.63
N ALA A 224 13.06 -0.60 -8.31
CA ALA A 224 13.55 -0.38 -6.95
C ALA A 224 13.21 1.01 -6.38
N LYS A 225 12.96 2.02 -7.22
CA LYS A 225 12.50 3.35 -6.76
C LYS A 225 11.16 3.27 -6.03
N TYR A 226 10.33 2.28 -6.36
CA TYR A 226 9.02 2.05 -5.74
C TYR A 226 9.10 1.17 -4.48
N ALA A 227 10.29 0.75 -4.06
CA ALA A 227 10.47 -0.02 -2.82
C ALA A 227 10.53 0.86 -1.56
N PHE A 228 10.65 2.19 -1.70
CA PHE A 228 10.71 3.17 -0.60
C PHE A 228 11.69 2.80 0.53
N MET A 229 12.85 2.26 0.15
CA MET A 229 13.92 1.94 1.10
C MET A 229 14.52 3.21 1.71
N ALA A 230 14.92 3.14 2.97
CA ALA A 230 15.57 4.24 3.69
C ALA A 230 16.89 3.76 4.33
N VAL A 231 17.75 4.69 4.74
CA VAL A 231 19.06 4.36 5.33
C VAL A 231 18.91 3.49 6.60
N ASP A 232 17.89 3.78 7.40
CA ASP A 232 17.54 3.04 8.62
C ASP A 232 16.66 1.81 8.35
N ARG A 233 16.20 1.62 7.10
CA ARG A 233 15.38 0.50 6.63
C ARG A 233 15.86 0.04 5.24
N PRO A 234 17.03 -0.63 5.17
CA PRO A 234 17.67 -0.96 3.91
C PRO A 234 17.07 -2.19 3.21
N GLU A 235 16.13 -2.88 3.86
CA GLU A 235 15.49 -4.06 3.29
C GLU A 235 14.32 -3.66 2.40
N GLY A 236 14.33 -4.13 1.14
CA GLY A 236 13.26 -3.95 0.17
C GLY A 236 13.04 -5.22 -0.64
N PHE A 237 11.87 -5.31 -1.27
CA PHE A 237 11.49 -6.48 -2.07
C PHE A 237 11.18 -6.07 -3.51
N LEU A 238 11.69 -6.86 -4.46
CA LEU A 238 11.34 -6.77 -5.87
C LEU A 238 10.59 -8.02 -6.29
N ILE A 239 9.59 -7.86 -7.15
CA ILE A 239 8.83 -8.96 -7.73
C ILE A 239 9.21 -9.07 -9.20
N LEU A 240 9.71 -10.25 -9.60
CA LEU A 240 9.87 -10.61 -11.00
C LEU A 240 8.67 -11.44 -11.44
N ALA A 241 7.94 -10.95 -12.45
CA ALA A 241 6.74 -11.59 -12.96
C ALA A 241 6.90 -11.93 -14.46
N ILE A 242 6.28 -13.04 -14.88
CA ILE A 242 6.14 -13.36 -16.30
C ILE A 242 4.89 -12.66 -16.80
N VAL A 243 5.05 -11.71 -17.73
CA VAL A 243 3.96 -10.92 -18.30
C VAL A 243 3.84 -11.26 -19.78
N SER A 244 2.62 -11.58 -20.24
CA SER A 244 2.34 -11.78 -21.66
C SER A 244 1.94 -10.45 -22.30
N LEU A 245 2.83 -9.88 -23.13
CA LEU A 245 2.63 -8.59 -23.79
C LEU A 245 1.82 -8.68 -25.11
N GLY A 246 1.50 -9.89 -25.58
CA GLY A 246 0.79 -10.08 -26.84
C GLY A 246 1.60 -9.65 -28.06
N GLU A 247 0.96 -8.99 -29.03
CA GLU A 247 1.58 -8.57 -30.30
C GLU A 247 2.55 -7.38 -30.17
N GLN A 248 2.65 -6.78 -28.98
CA GLN A 248 3.67 -5.79 -28.66
C GLN A 248 4.97 -6.49 -28.28
N VAL A 249 5.63 -7.08 -29.28
CA VAL A 249 7.04 -7.49 -29.17
C VAL A 249 7.85 -6.41 -29.88
N LEU A 250 8.45 -5.51 -29.10
CA LEU A 250 9.56 -4.68 -29.57
C LEU A 250 10.83 -5.53 -29.70
#